data_AF-A0A2E7FP96-F1
#
_entry.id   AF-A0A2E7FP96-F1
#
_cell.length_a   1.000
_cell.length_b   1.000
_cell.length_c   1.000
_cell.angle_alpha   90.00
_cell.angle_beta   90.00
_cell.angle_gamma   90.00
#
_symmetry.space_group_name_H-M   'P 1'
#
loop_
_entity.id
_entity.type
_entity.pdbx_description
1 polymer ?
#
loop_
_entity_poly.entity_id
_entity_poly.type
_entity_poly.pdbx_seq_one_letter_code
_entity_poly.pdbx_strand_id
1 'polypeptide(L)' 'MKQIFKKISAWATLVALIAFGVGCATVEPYQKGNLSDYTMRSDRDELASVMNSHIQFSREASTGGEGVGGGGCGCN' A
#
# COMPACT_ATOMS: atom_id res chain seq x y z
N MET A 1 -42.09 13.71 -6.77
CA MET A 1 -40.69 14.12 -7.02
C MET A 1 -39.73 13.73 -5.90
N LYS A 2 -39.94 14.15 -4.64
CA LYS A 2 -39.04 13.82 -3.50
C LYS A 2 -38.79 12.31 -3.29
N GLN A 3 -39.81 11.48 -3.49
CA GLN A 3 -39.70 10.01 -3.35
C GLN A 3 -38.85 9.34 -4.43
N ILE A 4 -38.81 9.92 -5.64
CA ILE A 4 -37.99 9.44 -6.75
C ILE A 4 -36.52 9.78 -6.50
N PHE A 5 -36.24 11.01 -6.04
CA PHE A 5 -34.88 11.40 -5.63
C PHE A 5 -34.33 10.54 -4.48
N LYS A 6 -35.17 10.21 -3.49
CA LYS A 6 -34.77 9.35 -2.37
C LYS A 6 -34.45 7.92 -2.82
N LYS A 7 -35.22 7.36 -3.77
CA LYS A 7 -34.93 6.06 -4.38
C LYS A 7 -33.62 6.12 -5.17
N ILE A 8 -33.44 7.11 -6.04
CA ILE A 8 -32.21 7.26 -6.85
C ILE A 8 -30.97 7.36 -5.96
N SER A 9 -31.01 8.12 -4.88
CA SER A 9 -29.91 8.20 -3.92
C SER A 9 -29.62 6.86 -3.24
N ALA A 10 -30.64 6.10 -2.83
CA ALA A 10 -30.46 4.78 -2.23
C ALA A 10 -29.87 3.74 -3.21
N TRP A 11 -30.27 3.78 -4.48
CA TRP A 11 -29.68 2.93 -5.52
C TRP A 11 -28.22 3.34 -5.81
N ALA A 12 -27.92 4.64 -5.85
CA ALA A 12 -26.55 5.13 -6.05
C ALA A 12 -25.61 4.69 -4.91
N THR A 13 -26.05 4.73 -3.66
CA THR A 13 -25.25 4.24 -2.52
C THR A 13 -25.04 2.73 -2.57
N LEU A 14 -26.04 1.96 -2.98
CA LEU A 14 -25.92 0.50 -3.13
C LEU A 14 -24.89 0.14 -4.21
N VAL A 15 -24.95 0.82 -5.37
CA VAL A 15 -24.01 0.59 -6.47
C VAL A 15 -22.58 0.96 -6.06
N ALA A 16 -22.39 2.08 -5.35
CA ALA A 16 -21.08 2.47 -4.84
C ALA A 16 -20.50 1.41 -3.90
N LEU A 17 -21.29 0.89 -2.94
CA LEU A 17 -20.83 -0.14 -2.01
C LEU A 17 -20.39 -1.43 -2.70
N ILE A 18 -21.11 -1.85 -3.75
CA ILE A 18 -20.76 -3.05 -4.52
C ILE A 18 -19.44 -2.82 -5.29
N ALA A 19 -19.27 -1.64 -5.91
CA ALA A 19 -18.06 -1.33 -6.67
C ALA A 19 -16.77 -1.36 -5.84
N PHE A 20 -16.81 -0.92 -4.57
CA PHE A 20 -15.65 -0.97 -3.68
C PHE A 20 -15.30 -2.40 -3.19
N GLY A 21 -16.21 -3.36 -3.27
CA GLY A 21 -16.01 -4.72 -2.77
C GLY A 21 -15.30 -5.69 -3.74
N VAL A 22 -15.22 -5.36 -5.03
CA VAL A 22 -14.78 -6.31 -6.08
C VAL A 22 -13.25 -6.45 -6.20
N GLY A 23 -12.47 -5.60 -5.52
CA GLY A 23 -11.01 -5.58 -5.64
C GLY A 23 -10.25 -6.61 -4.80
N CYS A 24 -10.90 -7.24 -3.83
CA CYS A 24 -10.24 -8.18 -2.90
C CYS A 24 -10.48 -9.63 -3.34
N ALA A 25 -9.63 -10.13 -4.24
CA ALA A 25 -9.64 -11.53 -4.65
C ALA A 25 -8.52 -12.31 -3.96
N THR A 26 -8.87 -13.39 -3.27
CA THR A 26 -7.88 -14.33 -2.72
C THR A 26 -7.30 -15.17 -3.86
N VAL A 27 -6.05 -14.91 -4.22
CA VAL A 27 -5.31 -15.63 -5.28
C VAL A 27 -4.34 -16.64 -4.69
N GLU A 28 -4.18 -17.77 -5.39
CA GLU A 28 -3.23 -18.81 -4.99
C GLU A 28 -1.79 -18.29 -5.03
N PRO A 29 -0.87 -18.83 -4.20
CA PRO A 29 0.50 -18.32 -4.10
C PRO A 29 1.24 -18.20 -5.44
N TYR A 30 1.07 -19.17 -6.33
CA TYR A 30 1.75 -19.21 -7.63
C TYR A 30 1.20 -18.20 -8.65
N GLN A 31 -0.06 -17.77 -8.49
CA GLN A 31 -0.66 -16.74 -9.36
C GLN A 31 -0.03 -15.36 -9.14
N LYS A 32 0.56 -15.13 -7.95
CA LYS A 32 1.30 -13.89 -7.64
C LYS A 32 2.63 -13.77 -8.39
N GLY A 33 3.21 -14.91 -8.81
CA GLY A 33 4.52 -14.96 -9.47
C GLY A 33 4.59 -14.14 -10.76
N ASN A 34 3.48 -14.05 -11.50
CA ASN A 34 3.41 -13.29 -12.75
C ASN A 34 3.50 -11.77 -12.56
N LEU A 35 3.21 -11.26 -11.35
CA LEU A 35 3.24 -9.84 -11.01
C LEU A 35 4.40 -9.48 -10.08
N SER A 36 5.25 -10.44 -9.75
CA SER A 36 6.40 -10.26 -8.85
C SER A 36 7.71 -10.39 -9.63
N ASP A 37 7.95 -9.45 -10.55
CA ASP A 37 9.22 -9.39 -11.29
C ASP A 37 10.38 -9.07 -10.31
N TYR A 38 11.55 -9.64 -10.56
CA TYR A 38 12.76 -9.38 -9.79
C TYR A 38 13.10 -7.89 -9.72
N THR A 39 12.83 -7.13 -10.79
CA THR A 39 13.03 -5.68 -10.87
C THR A 39 12.15 -4.86 -9.90
N MET A 40 11.01 -5.42 -9.46
CA MET A 40 10.11 -4.77 -8.50
C MET A 40 10.53 -4.97 -7.04
N ARG A 41 11.57 -5.78 -6.79
CA ARG A 41 12.11 -5.97 -5.44
C ARG A 41 12.80 -4.69 -4.96
N SER A 42 12.36 -4.17 -3.83
CA SER A 42 12.95 -2.98 -3.20
C SER A 42 14.38 -3.22 -2.68
N ASP A 43 14.72 -4.49 -2.41
CA ASP A 43 16.02 -4.95 -1.90
C ASP A 43 16.93 -5.52 -3.00
N ARG A 44 16.59 -5.31 -4.28
CA ARG A 44 17.34 -5.88 -5.41
C ARG A 44 18.79 -5.39 -5.49
N ASP A 45 19.00 -4.13 -5.11
CA ASP A 45 20.30 -3.46 -5.13
C ASP A 45 20.56 -2.87 -3.74
N GLU A 46 21.61 -3.36 -3.09
CA GLU A 46 22.01 -2.95 -1.75
C GLU A 46 22.38 -1.45 -1.69
N LEU A 47 23.03 -0.92 -2.73
CA LEU A 47 23.40 0.49 -2.78
C LEU A 47 22.15 1.37 -2.86
N ALA A 48 21.17 0.96 -3.68
CA ALA A 48 19.90 1.67 -3.79
C ALA A 48 19.11 1.63 -2.46
N SER A 49 19.14 0.50 -1.75
CA SER A 49 18.50 0.34 -0.45
C SER A 49 19.10 1.29 0.61
N VAL A 50 20.43 1.32 0.74
CA VAL A 50 21.13 2.22 1.67
C VAL A 50 20.89 3.70 1.32
N MET A 51 20.87 4.03 0.03
CA MET A 51 20.63 5.41 -0.38
C MET A 51 19.19 5.84 -0.14
N ASN A 52 18.21 4.93 -0.31
CA ASN A 52 16.81 5.20 0.02
C ASN A 52 16.62 5.44 1.52
N SER A 53 17.23 4.63 2.40
CA SER A 53 17.13 4.85 3.85
C SER A 53 17.76 6.18 4.26
N HIS A 54 18.92 6.53 3.70
CA HIS A 54 19.55 7.84 3.93
C HIS A 54 18.62 9.00 3.52
N ILE A 55 17.90 8.88 2.41
CA ILE A 55 16.92 9.87 1.97
C ILE A 55 15.74 9.95 2.96
N GLN A 56 15.18 8.82 3.39
CA GLN A 56 14.06 8.84 4.34
C GLN A 56 14.45 9.46 5.68
N PHE A 57 15.59 9.07 6.24
CA PHE A 57 16.13 9.65 7.49
C PHE A 57 16.33 11.17 7.37
N SER A 58 16.87 11.63 6.24
CA SER A 58 17.06 13.06 5.99
C SER A 58 15.73 13.81 5.89
N ARG A 59 14.71 13.20 5.27
CA ARG A 59 13.39 13.83 5.07
C ARG A 59 12.55 13.85 6.34
N GLU A 60 12.62 12.79 7.13
CA GLU A 60 11.84 12.61 8.35
C GLU A 60 12.54 13.20 9.58
N ALA A 61 13.76 13.71 9.42
CA ALA A 61 14.64 14.08 10.53
C ALA A 61 14.74 12.97 11.59
N SER A 62 14.73 11.73 11.12
CA SER A 62 14.77 10.50 11.91
C SER A 62 16.09 9.78 11.68
N THR A 63 16.52 8.94 12.64
CA THR A 63 17.70 8.08 12.50
C THR A 63 17.45 6.72 13.14
N GLY A 64 17.86 5.65 12.47
CA GLY A 64 17.60 4.27 12.91
C GLY A 64 16.22 3.74 12.50
N GLY A 65 15.84 2.54 12.93
CA GLY A 65 14.56 1.87 12.60
C GLY A 65 14.66 0.77 11.53
N GLU A 66 15.74 0.74 10.77
CA GLU A 66 15.99 -0.32 9.77
C GLU A 66 16.53 -1.59 10.44
N GLY A 67 15.75 -2.68 10.43
CA GLY A 67 16.15 -4.02 10.89
C GLY A 67 15.74 -4.41 12.32
N VAL A 68 15.92 -5.70 12.64
CA VAL A 68 15.49 -6.33 13.92
C VAL A 68 16.46 -5.99 15.06
N GLY A 69 16.58 -4.71 15.39
CA GLY A 69 17.52 -4.22 16.41
C GLY A 69 17.94 -2.75 16.26
N GLY A 70 17.24 -1.95 15.45
CA GLY A 70 17.55 -0.54 15.21
C GLY A 70 17.50 0.30 16.49
N GLY A 71 18.65 0.49 17.14
CA GLY A 71 18.83 1.42 18.24
C GLY A 71 18.90 2.87 17.74
N GLY A 72 17.75 3.51 17.60
CA GLY A 72 17.60 4.94 17.37
C GLY A 72 16.43 5.47 18.22
N CYS A 73 16.33 6.79 18.40
CA CYS A 73 15.25 7.43 19.18
C CYS A 73 13.83 7.25 18.58
N GLY A 74 13.66 6.40 17.56
CA GLY A 74 12.39 5.78 17.20
C GLY A 74 11.39 6.69 16.51
N CYS A 75 11.83 7.42 15.48
CA CYS A 75 10.91 8.13 14.59
C CYS A 75 10.72 7.42 13.22
N ASN A 76 11.17 6.17 13.07
CA ASN A 76 10.80 5.22 12.01
C ASN A 76 10.51 3.86 12.64
#